data_AF-A0A919W662-F1
#
_entry.id   AF-A0A919W662-F1
#
_cell.length_a   1.000
_cell.length_b   1.000
_cell.length_c   1.000
_cell.angle_alpha   90.00
_cell.angle_beta   90.00
_cell.angle_gamma   90.00
#
_symmetry.space_group_name_H-M   'P 1'
#
loop_
_entity.id
_entity.type
_entity.pdbx_description
1 polymer ?
#
loop_
_entity_poly.entity_id
_entity_poly.type
_entity_poly.pdbx_seq_one_letter_code
_entity_poly.pdbx_strand_id
1 'polypeptide(L)'
;MTLPRPPRRVIADDVLAGRVNIDAYPFRYMYLSIPTPIRPGSGRAEFDARVDVVLSAVELLETRGWELVNLDELGQIAFMRRVRSYGAAE
;
A
#
# COMPACT_ATOMS: atom_id res chain seq x y z
N MET A 1 21.02 -14.62 13.21
CA MET A 1 19.65 -14.08 13.27
C MET A 1 19.46 -13.16 12.06
N THR A 2 18.80 -13.62 11.00
CA THR A 2 18.47 -12.78 9.85
C THR A 2 17.39 -11.79 10.27
N LEU A 3 17.72 -10.51 10.37
CA LEU A 3 16.73 -9.45 10.55
C LEU A 3 15.64 -9.63 9.47
N PRO A 4 14.34 -9.55 9.83
CA PRO A 4 13.29 -9.58 8.83
C PRO A 4 13.58 -8.45 7.84
N ARG A 5 13.69 -8.78 6.55
CA ARG A 5 13.93 -7.79 5.51
C ARG A 5 12.85 -6.71 5.64
N PRO A 6 13.21 -5.42 5.66
CA PRO A 6 12.24 -4.36 5.90
C PRO A 6 11.13 -4.43 4.82
N PRO A 7 9.87 -4.17 5.20
CA PRO A 7 8.80 -4.06 4.22
C PRO A 7 9.18 -3.00 3.19
N ARG A 8 9.01 -3.28 1.90
CA ARG A 8 9.36 -2.27 0.89
C ARG A 8 8.22 -1.27 0.75
N ARG A 9 8.64 -0.01 0.56
CA ARG A 9 7.79 1.07 0.12
C ARG A 9 7.30 0.79 -1.30
N VAL A 10 6.00 0.90 -1.49
CA VAL A 10 5.36 0.93 -2.79
C VAL A 10 4.64 2.27 -2.92
N ILE A 11 4.72 2.89 -4.09
CA ILE A 11 4.05 4.17 -4.35
C ILE A 11 2.63 3.90 -4.83
N ALA A 12 1.64 4.49 -4.16
CA ALA A 12 0.23 4.27 -4.49
C ALA A 12 -0.12 4.69 -5.93
N ASP A 13 0.44 5.83 -6.41
CA ASP A 13 0.28 6.29 -7.80
C ASP A 13 0.78 5.26 -8.82
N ASP A 14 1.94 4.64 -8.56
CA ASP A 14 2.52 3.66 -9.46
C ASP A 14 1.69 2.36 -9.50
N VAL A 15 1.01 2.01 -8.41
CA VAL A 15 0.09 0.87 -8.35
C VAL A 15 -1.14 1.15 -9.21
N LEU A 16 -1.76 2.32 -9.04
CA LEU A 16 -2.94 2.73 -9.81
C LEU A 16 -2.62 2.91 -11.30
N ALA A 17 -1.44 3.42 -11.62
CA ALA A 17 -0.96 3.58 -12.99
C ALA A 17 -0.45 2.27 -13.62
N GLY A 18 -0.41 1.16 -12.87
CA GLY A 18 0.09 -0.13 -13.35
C GLY A 18 1.58 -0.16 -13.66
N ARG A 19 2.36 0.80 -13.16
CA ARG A 19 3.83 0.89 -13.36
C ARG A 19 4.60 -0.11 -12.52
N VAL A 20 3.98 -0.63 -11.46
CA VAL A 20 4.55 -1.66 -10.58
C VAL A 20 3.79 -2.97 -10.70
N ASN A 21 4.53 -4.06 -10.90
CA ASN A 21 3.97 -5.41 -10.89
C ASN A 21 3.99 -5.98 -9.47
N ILE A 22 2.85 -5.88 -8.79
CA ILE A 22 2.68 -6.35 -7.40
C ILE A 22 2.41 -7.86 -7.35
N ASP A 23 1.91 -8.47 -8.41
CA ASP A 23 1.65 -9.91 -8.47
C ASP A 23 2.95 -10.74 -8.36
N ALA A 24 4.01 -10.25 -9.00
CA ALA A 24 5.36 -10.81 -8.94
C ALA A 24 6.12 -10.44 -7.64
N TYR A 25 5.51 -9.68 -6.74
CA TYR A 25 6.18 -9.18 -5.54
C TYR A 25 6.39 -10.32 -4.52
N PRO A 26 7.64 -10.65 -4.14
CA PRO A 26 7.96 -11.86 -3.39
C PRO A 26 7.72 -11.73 -1.88
N PHE A 27 7.52 -10.52 -1.36
CA PHE A 27 7.38 -10.30 0.08
C PHE A 27 5.92 -10.35 0.51
N ARG A 28 5.70 -10.87 1.73
CA ARG A 28 4.37 -10.96 2.34
C ARG A 28 3.86 -9.62 2.85
N TYR A 29 4.73 -8.65 3.13
CA TYR A 29 4.35 -7.37 3.70
C TYR A 29 4.90 -6.23 2.84
N MET A 30 4.11 -5.16 2.73
CA MET A 30 4.51 -3.91 2.10
C MET A 30 3.80 -2.75 2.78
N TYR A 31 4.27 -1.53 2.50
CA TYR A 31 3.50 -0.33 2.82
C TYR A 31 3.35 0.55 1.58
N LEU A 32 2.16 1.09 1.40
CA LEU A 32 1.83 2.08 0.39
C LEU A 32 2.07 3.47 0.94
N SER A 33 2.51 4.37 0.09
CA SER A 33 2.69 5.78 0.44
C SER A 33 2.63 6.65 -0.82
N ILE A 34 2.59 7.96 -0.62
CA ILE A 34 2.73 8.95 -1.70
C ILE A 34 4.17 9.52 -1.64
N PRO A 35 4.82 9.79 -2.79
CA PRO A 35 6.22 10.20 -2.83
C PRO A 35 6.44 11.58 -2.19
N THR A 36 5.45 12.46 -2.28
CA THR A 36 5.59 13.88 -1.96
C THR A 36 5.33 14.13 -0.47
N PRO A 37 6.23 14.78 0.28
CA PRO A 37 5.88 15.28 1.61
C PRO A 37 4.73 16.30 1.52
N ILE A 38 3.89 16.36 2.56
CA ILE A 38 2.91 17.43 2.72
C ILE A 38 3.70 18.73 2.83
N ARG A 39 3.48 19.69 1.92
CA ARG A 39 4.10 21.01 2.07
C ARG A 39 3.45 21.73 3.25
N PRO A 40 4.20 22.38 4.15
CA PRO A 40 3.61 23.23 5.16
C PRO A 40 2.74 24.30 4.47
N GLY A 41 1.46 24.38 4.84
CA GLY A 41 0.47 25.24 4.20
C GLY A 41 -0.34 24.60 3.07
N SER A 42 -0.13 23.33 2.75
CA SER A 42 -1.06 22.59 1.88
C SER A 42 -2.42 22.45 2.58
N GLY A 43 -3.48 22.83 1.87
CA GLY A 43 -4.83 22.86 2.40
C GLY A 43 -5.41 21.45 2.58
N ARG A 44 -6.53 21.39 3.31
CA ARG A 44 -7.29 20.16 3.57
C ARG A 44 -7.60 19.36 2.29
N ALA A 45 -7.87 20.05 1.17
CA ALA A 45 -8.16 19.42 -0.11
C ALA A 45 -6.99 18.61 -0.69
N GLU A 46 -5.75 19.10 -0.57
CA GLU A 46 -4.57 18.34 -1.02
C GLU A 46 -4.33 17.12 -0.11
N PHE A 47 -4.60 17.29 1.19
CA PHE A 47 -4.54 16.21 2.15
C PHE A 47 -5.56 15.10 1.82
N ASP A 48 -6.83 15.46 1.60
CA ASP A 48 -7.89 14.50 1.30
C ASP A 48 -7.64 13.77 -0.03
N ALA A 49 -7.18 14.49 -1.07
CA ALA A 49 -6.82 13.87 -2.35
C ALA A 49 -5.68 12.83 -2.22
N ARG A 50 -4.75 13.05 -1.30
CA ARG A 50 -3.67 12.10 -1.02
C ARG A 50 -4.19 10.85 -0.31
N VAL A 51 -5.08 11.01 0.67
CA VAL A 51 -5.71 9.88 1.35
C VAL A 51 -6.52 9.05 0.35
N ASP A 52 -7.28 9.71 -0.53
CA ASP A 52 -8.08 9.08 -1.58
C ASP A 52 -7.22 8.19 -2.51
N VAL A 53 -6.05 8.68 -2.94
CA VAL A 53 -5.12 7.89 -3.76
C VAL A 53 -4.60 6.64 -3.03
N VAL A 54 -4.29 6.75 -1.73
CA VAL A 54 -3.83 5.61 -0.94
C VAL A 54 -4.94 4.58 -0.78
N LEU A 55 -6.16 5.02 -0.45
CA LEU A 55 -7.30 4.12 -0.28
C LEU A 55 -7.72 3.45 -1.59
N SER A 56 -7.72 4.20 -2.70
CA SER A 56 -7.97 3.65 -4.03
C SER A 56 -6.97 2.55 -4.40
N ALA A 57 -5.69 2.74 -4.06
CA ALA A 57 -4.65 1.73 -4.29
C ALA A 57 -4.86 0.50 -3.39
N VAL A 58 -5.30 0.70 -2.14
CA VAL A 58 -5.66 -0.39 -1.22
C VAL A 58 -6.80 -1.23 -1.81
N GLU A 59 -7.90 -0.60 -2.23
CA GLU A 59 -9.06 -1.29 -2.81
C GLU A 59 -8.65 -2.15 -4.02
N LEU A 60 -7.85 -1.56 -4.92
CA LEU A 60 -7.32 -2.30 -6.07
C LEU A 60 -6.51 -3.53 -5.63
N LEU A 61 -5.66 -3.39 -4.62
CA LEU A 61 -4.79 -4.46 -4.14
C LEU A 61 -5.54 -5.54 -3.37
N GLU A 62 -6.65 -5.19 -2.70
CA GLU A 62 -7.54 -6.18 -2.08
C GLU A 62 -8.14 -7.13 -3.12
N THR A 63 -8.50 -6.63 -4.30
CA THR A 63 -8.92 -7.50 -5.42
C THR A 63 -7.82 -8.45 -5.92
N ARG A 64 -6.55 -8.18 -5.57
CA ARG A 64 -5.36 -8.95 -5.98
C ARG A 64 -4.76 -9.77 -4.84
N GLY A 65 -5.54 -10.05 -3.79
CA GLY A 65 -5.11 -10.92 -2.70
C GLY A 65 -4.17 -10.25 -1.70
N TRP A 66 -4.25 -8.93 -1.56
CA TRP A 66 -3.69 -8.21 -0.43
C TRP A 66 -4.77 -7.89 0.59
N GLU A 67 -4.37 -7.63 1.82
CA GLU A 67 -5.26 -7.24 2.90
C GLU A 67 -4.64 -6.06 3.64
N LEU A 68 -5.45 -5.05 3.94
CA LEU A 68 -5.06 -3.92 4.76
C LEU A 68 -4.87 -4.37 6.22
N VAL A 69 -3.68 -4.12 6.77
CA VAL A 69 -3.34 -4.43 8.16
C VAL A 69 -3.50 -3.20 9.05
N ASN A 70 -3.06 -2.04 8.58
CA ASN A 70 -3.11 -0.81 9.35
C ASN A 70 -2.99 0.42 8.44
N LEU A 71 -3.42 1.57 8.94
CA LEU A 71 -3.17 2.89 8.38
C LEU A 71 -2.33 3.70 9.37
N ASP A 72 -1.32 4.41 8.86
CA ASP A 72 -0.54 5.35 9.67
C ASP A 72 -1.32 6.64 9.96
N GLU A 73 -0.74 7.55 10.73
CA GLU A 73 -1.39 8.77 11.19
C GLU A 73 -2.00 9.54 10.02
N LEU A 74 -3.34 9.57 10.01
CA LEU A 74 -4.21 10.24 9.04
C LEU A 74 -4.38 9.55 7.67
N GLY A 75 -4.00 8.27 7.51
CA GLY A 75 -4.35 7.48 6.31
C GLY A 75 -3.42 7.67 5.10
N GLN A 76 -2.26 8.30 5.27
CA GLN A 76 -1.31 8.56 4.18
C GLN A 76 -0.36 7.39 3.88
N ILE A 77 -0.28 6.44 4.80
CA ILE A 77 0.48 5.21 4.63
C ILE A 77 -0.46 4.06 4.97
N ALA A 78 -0.49 3.06 4.09
CA ALA A 78 -1.25 1.84 4.31
C ALA A 78 -0.32 0.64 4.38
N PHE A 79 -0.36 -0.08 5.49
CA PHE A 79 0.39 -1.31 5.68
C PHE A 79 -0.45 -2.48 5.19
N MET A 80 0.10 -3.27 4.26
CA MET A 80 -0.61 -4.38 3.65
C MET A 80 0.13 -5.70 3.85
N ARG A 81 -0.64 -6.79 3.91
CA ARG A 81 -0.13 -8.16 3.89
C ARG A 81 -0.73 -8.95 2.75
N ARG A 82 0.06 -9.84 2.14
CA ARG A 82 -0.43 -10.79 1.15
C ARG A 82 -1.27 -11.85 1.85
N VAL A 83 -2.51 -11.99 1.41
CA VAL A 83 -3.40 -13.09 1.80
C VAL A 83 -2.78 -14.35 1.21
N ARG A 84 -2.37 -15.30 2.06
CA ARG A 84 -2.07 -16.63 1.55
C ARG A 84 -3.40 -17.17 1.06
N SER A 85 -3.50 -17.52 -0.23
CA SER A 85 -4.53 -18.44 -0.67
C SER A 85 -4.46 -19.63 0.30
N TYR A 86 -5.48 -19.79 1.12
CA TYR A 86 -5.67 -21.06 1.82
C TYR A 86 -5.75 -22.07 0.69
N GLY A 87 -4.77 -22.96 0.59
CA GLY A 87 -4.90 -24.09 -0.30
C GLY A 87 -6.25 -24.73 0.01
N ALA A 88 -7.09 -24.87 -1.01
CA ALA A 88 -8.00 -25.99 -1.01
C ALA A 88 -7.13 -27.22 -0.72
N ALA A 89 -7.32 -27.77 0.48
CA ALA A 89 -6.86 -29.11 0.75
C ALA A 89 -7.76 -30.01 -0.11
N GLU A 90 -7.21 -30.46 -1.24
CA GLU A 90 -7.68 -31.63 -1.97
C GLU A 90 -6.63 -32.74 -1.81
#